data_AF-A0A9D8YKJ9-F1
#
_entry.id   AF-A0A9D8YKJ9-F1
#
_cell.length_a   1.000
_cell.length_b   1.000
_cell.length_c   1.000
_cell.angle_alpha   90.00
_cell.angle_beta   90.00
_cell.angle_gamma   90.00
#
_symmetry.space_group_name_H-M   'P 1'
#
loop_
_entity.id
_entity.type
_entity.pdbx_description
1 polymer ?
#
loop_
_entity_poly.entity_id
_entity_poly.type
_entity_poly.pdbx_seq_one_letter_code
_entity_poly.pdbx_strand_id
1 'polypeptide(L)'
;MSDDLKEAGLQYVRDVLSRMGWTPTKLAQEAGLSQSTITRPLNSSQHKFAFSQRTLLAIEKATGMPRPGILGGTTHAAAPSLKLPNDINDASVLLAEYAISQANRSVGPDERVRIVREFRRLLSDIRGSRD
;
A
#
# COMPACT_ATOMS: atom_id res chain seq x y z
N MET A 1 -9.69 -23.99 -9.66
CA MET A 1 -9.33 -23.45 -8.33
C MET A 1 -7.84 -23.57 -8.01
N SER A 2 -7.15 -24.69 -8.25
CA SER A 2 -5.71 -24.78 -7.95
C SER A 2 -4.79 -24.04 -8.94
N ASP A 3 -5.22 -23.85 -10.19
CA ASP A 3 -4.42 -23.15 -11.21
C ASP A 3 -4.57 -21.63 -11.13
N ASP A 4 -5.74 -21.13 -10.73
CA ASP A 4 -5.99 -19.70 -10.52
C ASP A 4 -5.05 -19.09 -9.46
N LEU A 5 -4.78 -19.83 -8.38
CA LEU A 5 -3.85 -19.42 -7.33
C LEU A 5 -2.39 -19.41 -7.80
N LYS A 6 -2.01 -20.33 -8.70
CA LYS A 6 -0.67 -20.37 -9.27
C LYS A 6 -0.44 -19.16 -10.16
N GLU A 7 -1.38 -18.89 -11.07
CA GLU A 7 -1.29 -17.75 -11.97
C GLU A 7 -1.29 -16.44 -11.18
N ALA A 8 -2.15 -16.31 -10.17
CA ALA A 8 -2.15 -15.14 -9.28
C ALA A 8 -0.80 -14.95 -8.58
N GLY A 9 -0.15 -16.02 -8.13
CA GLY A 9 1.19 -15.98 -7.54
C GLY A 9 2.26 -15.55 -8.53
N LEU A 10 2.23 -16.07 -9.76
CA LEU A 10 3.16 -15.69 -10.82
C LEU A 10 2.98 -14.23 -11.22
N GLN A 11 1.73 -13.81 -11.42
CA GLN A 11 1.41 -12.43 -11.78
C GLN A 11 1.87 -11.46 -10.69
N TYR A 12 1.62 -11.78 -9.42
CA TYR A 12 2.11 -10.98 -8.30
C TYR A 12 3.63 -10.80 -8.32
N VAL A 13 4.40 -11.88 -8.54
CA VAL A 13 5.87 -11.79 -8.60
C VAL A 13 6.34 -10.99 -9.82
N ARG A 14 5.68 -11.13 -10.97
CA ARG A 14 5.98 -10.31 -12.17
C ARG A 14 5.71 -8.83 -11.92
N ASP A 15 4.60 -8.50 -11.26
CA ASP A 15 4.24 -7.13 -10.92
C ASP A 15 5.28 -6.51 -9.97
N VAL A 16 5.72 -7.26 -8.96
CA VAL A 16 6.79 -6.86 -8.04
C VAL A 16 8.07 -6.57 -8.82
N LEU A 17 8.53 -7.48 -9.68
CA LEU A 17 9.74 -7.29 -10.46
C LEU A 17 9.65 -6.06 -11.36
N SER A 18 8.51 -5.87 -12.02
CA SER A 18 8.27 -4.73 -12.90
C SER A 18 8.27 -3.39 -12.15
N ARG A 19 7.65 -3.32 -10.96
CA ARG A 19 7.53 -2.07 -10.20
C ARG A 19 8.81 -1.70 -9.47
N MET A 20 9.58 -2.69 -9.02
CA MET A 20 10.85 -2.47 -8.34
C MET A 20 12.02 -2.28 -9.32
N GLY A 21 11.84 -2.63 -10.60
CA GLY A 21 12.93 -2.70 -11.57
C GLY A 21 13.99 -3.74 -11.19
N TRP A 22 13.58 -4.80 -10.51
CA TRP A 22 14.48 -5.83 -9.97
C TRP A 22 14.59 -7.03 -10.90
N THR A 23 15.73 -7.69 -10.85
CA THR A 23 15.89 -9.02 -11.45
C THR A 23 15.35 -10.10 -10.51
N PRO A 24 14.93 -11.27 -11.02
CA PRO A 24 14.53 -12.41 -10.19
C PRO A 24 15.57 -12.79 -9.13
N THR A 25 16.85 -12.69 -9.49
CA THR A 25 17.98 -12.94 -8.59
C THR A 25 18.05 -11.92 -7.46
N LYS A 26 17.89 -10.63 -7.77
CA LYS A 26 17.86 -9.58 -6.76
C LYS A 26 16.68 -9.76 -5.81
N LEU A 27 15.49 -10.06 -6.35
CA LEU A 27 14.32 -10.34 -5.51
C LEU A 27 14.57 -11.53 -4.55
N ALA A 28 15.17 -12.62 -5.04
CA ALA A 28 15.49 -13.76 -4.20
C ALA A 28 16.44 -13.37 -3.06
N GLN A 29 17.48 -12.57 -3.37
CA GLN A 29 18.44 -12.09 -2.38
C GLN A 29 17.78 -11.21 -1.30
N GLU A 30 17.01 -10.20 -1.70
CA GLU A 30 16.32 -9.28 -0.78
C GLU A 30 15.27 -10.01 0.08
N ALA A 31 14.61 -11.03 -0.48
CA ALA A 31 13.64 -11.84 0.24
C ALA A 31 14.25 -12.96 1.09
N GLY A 32 15.58 -13.15 1.07
CA GLY A 32 16.24 -14.25 1.76
C GLY A 32 15.83 -15.64 1.25
N LEU A 33 15.52 -15.74 -0.05
CA LEU A 33 15.08 -16.95 -0.74
C LEU A 33 16.18 -17.49 -1.66
N SER A 34 16.13 -18.79 -1.97
CA SER A 34 17.02 -19.33 -3.01
C SER A 34 16.61 -18.78 -4.37
N GLN A 35 17.58 -18.51 -5.27
CA GLN A 35 17.27 -18.05 -6.63
C GLN A 35 16.31 -19.00 -7.36
N SER A 36 16.51 -20.31 -7.20
CA SER A 36 15.66 -21.34 -7.83
C SER A 36 14.22 -21.32 -7.34
N THR A 37 13.95 -20.78 -6.14
CA THR A 37 12.60 -20.58 -5.62
C THR A 37 11.83 -19.54 -6.43
N ILE A 38 12.51 -18.53 -6.99
CA ILE A 38 11.89 -17.47 -7.80
C ILE A 38 11.96 -17.79 -9.30
N THR A 39 13.12 -18.22 -9.79
CA THR A 39 13.35 -18.38 -11.24
C THR A 39 12.66 -19.61 -11.82
N ARG A 40 12.55 -20.71 -11.07
CA ARG A 40 11.89 -21.93 -11.58
C ARG A 40 10.41 -21.65 -11.91
N PRO A 41 9.58 -21.11 -10.97
CA PRO A 41 8.19 -20.79 -11.28
C PRO A 41 8.03 -19.80 -12.43
N LEU A 42 8.90 -18.79 -12.54
CA LEU A 42 8.79 -17.77 -13.59
C LEU A 42 9.08 -18.30 -15.00
N ASN A 43 9.99 -19.27 -15.12
CA ASN A 43 10.51 -19.73 -16.41
C ASN A 43 9.80 -20.98 -16.98
N SER A 44 8.98 -21.66 -16.19
CA SER A 44 8.28 -22.87 -16.66
C SER A 44 6.77 -22.70 -16.57
N SER A 45 6.15 -22.81 -17.75
CA SER A 45 4.69 -22.76 -17.95
C SER A 45 3.97 -23.99 -17.38
N GLN A 46 4.69 -25.01 -16.92
CA GLN A 46 4.13 -26.29 -16.46
C GLN A 46 4.34 -26.57 -14.96
N HIS A 47 4.71 -25.57 -14.14
CA HIS A 47 4.94 -25.86 -12.73
C HIS A 47 3.69 -26.30 -11.97
N LYS A 48 3.77 -27.53 -11.44
CA LYS A 48 2.71 -28.16 -10.63
C LYS A 48 2.45 -27.44 -9.28
N PHE A 49 3.39 -26.63 -8.80
CA PHE A 49 3.39 -26.07 -7.44
C PHE A 49 3.26 -24.55 -7.43
N ALA A 50 2.31 -24.04 -6.66
CA ALA A 50 2.17 -22.62 -6.38
C ALA A 50 3.27 -22.14 -5.42
N PHE A 51 3.58 -20.84 -5.44
CA PHE A 51 4.39 -20.23 -4.38
C PHE A 51 3.76 -20.49 -3.01
N SER A 52 4.58 -20.95 -2.07
CA SER A 52 4.10 -21.15 -0.70
C SER A 52 3.73 -19.82 -0.05
N GLN A 53 2.81 -19.85 0.92
CA GLN A 53 2.47 -18.64 1.69
C GLN A 53 3.69 -18.02 2.37
N ARG A 54 4.63 -18.84 2.84
CA ARG A 54 5.90 -18.38 3.42
C ARG A 54 6.74 -17.60 2.40
N THR A 55 6.78 -18.07 1.15
CA THR A 55 7.49 -17.39 0.07
C THR A 55 6.86 -16.06 -0.28
N LEU A 56 5.53 -16.03 -0.41
CA LEU A 56 4.79 -14.82 -0.73
C LEU A 56 4.92 -13.76 0.38
N LEU A 57 4.88 -14.18 1.64
CA LEU A 57 5.13 -13.32 2.80
C LEU A 57 6.56 -12.75 2.83
N ALA A 58 7.55 -13.55 2.46
CA ALA A 58 8.94 -13.08 2.39
C ALA A 58 9.12 -11.99 1.31
N ILE A 59 8.49 -12.18 0.15
CA ILE A 59 8.47 -11.20 -0.94
C ILE A 59 7.76 -9.91 -0.52
N GLU A 60 6.59 -10.02 0.09
CA GLU A 60 5.83 -8.88 0.64
C GLU A 60 6.66 -8.09 1.67
N LYS A 61 7.34 -8.77 2.60
CA LYS A 61 8.22 -8.13 3.59
C LYS A 61 9.42 -7.42 2.99
N ALA A 62 10.05 -8.01 1.97
CA ALA A 62 11.24 -7.44 1.34
C ALA A 62 10.93 -6.24 0.43
N THR A 63 9.74 -6.20 -0.14
CA THR A 63 9.37 -5.20 -1.16
C THR A 63 8.40 -4.15 -0.63
N GLY A 64 7.72 -4.42 0.49
CA GLY A 64 6.61 -3.62 0.98
C GLY A 64 5.37 -3.67 0.08
N MET A 65 5.38 -4.51 -0.96
CA MET A 65 4.26 -4.65 -1.88
C MET A 65 3.23 -5.59 -1.29
N PRO A 66 1.97 -5.15 -1.09
CA PRO A 66 0.95 -6.01 -0.54
C PRO A 66 0.60 -7.11 -1.55
N ARG A 67 0.47 -8.35 -1.07
CA ARG A 67 0.04 -9.45 -1.92
C ARG A 67 -1.49 -9.42 -2.16
N PRO A 68 -1.99 -9.88 -3.31
CA PRO A 68 -3.41 -9.92 -3.61
C PRO A 68 -4.24 -10.69 -2.56
N GLY A 69 -5.50 -10.29 -2.36
CA GLY A 69 -6.41 -10.94 -1.42
C GLY A 69 -6.64 -12.42 -1.71
N ILE A 70 -6.64 -12.82 -2.99
CA ILE A 70 -6.74 -14.24 -3.39
C ILE A 70 -5.53 -15.08 -2.91
N LEU A 71 -4.38 -14.44 -2.67
CA LEU A 71 -3.19 -15.07 -2.09
C LEU A 71 -3.14 -14.94 -0.55
N GLY A 72 -4.24 -14.51 0.08
CA GLY A 72 -4.34 -14.31 1.53
C GLY A 72 -3.64 -13.04 2.02
N GLY A 73 -3.32 -12.09 1.14
CA GLY A 73 -2.86 -10.77 1.54
C GLY A 73 -4.01 -9.93 2.07
N THR A 74 -3.70 -8.95 2.93
CA THR A 74 -4.66 -7.90 3.23
C THR A 74 -4.80 -7.07 1.97
N THR A 75 -5.95 -7.16 1.30
CA THR A 75 -6.38 -6.13 0.36
C THR A 75 -6.35 -4.83 1.16
N HIS A 76 -5.30 -4.04 1.02
CA HIS A 76 -5.46 -2.60 1.21
C HIS A 76 -6.43 -2.24 0.11
N ALA A 77 -7.73 -2.24 0.45
CA ALA A 77 -8.71 -1.48 -0.29
C ALA A 77 -7.99 -0.18 -0.57
N ALA A 78 -7.71 0.07 -1.87
CA ALA A 78 -7.04 1.28 -2.30
C ALA A 78 -7.61 2.39 -1.43
N ALA A 79 -6.75 3.05 -0.63
CA ALA A 79 -7.20 4.10 0.27
C ALA A 79 -8.19 4.93 -0.54
N PRO A 80 -9.47 5.02 -0.10
CA PRO A 80 -10.56 5.44 -0.96
C PRO A 80 -10.08 6.67 -1.68
N SER A 81 -9.95 6.61 -3.02
CA SER A 81 -9.24 7.60 -3.81
C SER A 81 -9.70 8.95 -3.30
N LEU A 82 -8.80 9.62 -2.55
CA LEU A 82 -9.21 10.75 -1.75
C LEU A 82 -9.61 11.79 -2.80
N LYS A 83 -10.91 11.94 -3.02
CA LYS A 83 -11.44 12.95 -3.92
C LYS A 83 -11.18 14.26 -3.21
N LEU A 84 -9.97 14.77 -3.38
CA LEU A 84 -9.61 16.09 -2.92
C LEU A 84 -10.58 17.05 -3.61
N PRO A 85 -11.34 17.83 -2.84
CA PRO A 85 -12.10 18.94 -3.38
C PRO A 85 -11.17 19.82 -4.22
N ASN A 86 -11.69 20.39 -5.30
CA ASN A 86 -10.91 21.30 -6.15
C ASN A 86 -10.50 22.58 -5.42
N ASP A 87 -11.11 22.87 -4.26
CA ASP A 87 -10.72 23.96 -3.39
C ASP A 87 -9.59 23.53 -2.45
N ILE A 88 -8.46 24.24 -2.52
CA ILE A 88 -7.24 23.96 -1.75
C ILE A 88 -7.51 24.02 -0.23
N ASN A 89 -8.48 24.81 0.23
CA ASN A 89 -8.80 24.91 1.65
C ASN A 89 -9.50 23.65 2.13
N ASP A 90 -10.44 23.13 1.35
CA ASP A 90 -11.16 21.90 1.68
C ASP A 90 -10.23 20.67 1.59
N ALA A 91 -9.31 20.65 0.61
CA ALA A 91 -8.26 19.64 0.52
C ALA A 91 -7.32 19.66 1.74
N SER A 92 -6.94 20.84 2.23
CA SER A 92 -6.08 21.01 3.41
C SER A 92 -6.77 20.58 4.70
N VAL A 93 -8.07 20.86 4.83
CA VAL A 93 -8.89 20.39 5.96
C VAL A 93 -9.01 18.88 5.97
N LEU A 94 -9.25 18.23 4.82
CA LEU A 94 -9.31 16.77 4.73
C LEU A 94 -7.98 16.11 5.05
N LEU A 95 -6.86 16.69 4.63
CA LEU A 95 -5.53 16.19 4.97
C LEU A 95 -5.25 16.33 6.48
N ALA A 96 -5.66 17.43 7.11
CA ALA A 96 -5.55 17.61 8.55
C ALA A 96 -6.44 16.63 9.32
N GLU A 97 -7.70 16.45 8.92
CA GLU A 97 -8.61 15.45 9.51
C GLU A 97 -8.07 14.03 9.38
N TYR A 98 -7.55 13.69 8.20
CA TYR A 98 -6.93 12.39 7.96
C TYR A 98 -5.68 12.20 8.84
N ALA A 99 -4.79 13.19 8.89
CA ALA A 99 -3.59 13.15 9.72
C ALA A 99 -3.92 13.01 11.21
N ILE A 100 -4.93 13.75 11.71
CA ILE A 100 -5.42 13.65 13.09
C ILE A 100 -6.01 12.26 13.36
N SER A 101 -6.76 11.71 12.40
CA SER A 101 -7.35 10.38 12.51
C SER A 101 -6.30 9.26 12.51
N GLN A 102 -5.19 9.43 11.78
CA GLN A 102 -4.09 8.47 11.76
C GLN A 102 -3.16 8.63 12.98
N ALA A 103 -2.92 9.85 13.43
CA ALA A 103 -1.95 10.15 14.48
C ALA A 103 -2.45 9.83 15.89
N ASN A 104 -3.76 9.89 16.16
CA ASN A 104 -4.27 9.68 17.52
C ASN A 104 -5.60 8.91 17.56
N ARG A 105 -5.52 7.61 17.84
CA ARG A 105 -6.69 6.79 18.22
C ARG A 105 -7.30 7.19 19.58
N SER A 106 -6.67 8.09 20.33
CA SER A 106 -7.04 8.53 21.69
C SER A 106 -7.74 9.88 21.77
N VAL A 107 -7.88 10.61 20.66
CA VAL A 107 -8.56 11.92 20.63
C VAL A 107 -10.05 11.71 20.34
N GLY A 108 -10.90 12.07 21.31
CA GLY A 108 -12.36 11.97 21.22
C GLY A 108 -12.98 12.88 20.16
N PRO A 109 -14.22 12.60 19.70
CA PRO A 109 -14.84 13.28 18.57
C PRO A 109 -14.92 14.81 18.71
N ASP A 110 -15.26 15.31 19.90
CA ASP A 110 -15.43 16.76 20.15
C ASP A 110 -14.11 17.52 20.05
N GLU A 111 -13.03 16.90 20.54
CA GLU A 111 -11.68 17.45 20.50
C GLU A 111 -11.17 17.56 19.05
N ARG A 112 -11.51 16.58 18.20
CA ARG A 112 -11.20 16.63 16.76
C ARG A 112 -11.90 17.81 16.09
N VAL A 113 -13.19 18.00 16.36
CA VAL A 113 -13.96 19.13 15.81
C VAL A 113 -13.37 20.46 16.26
N ARG A 114 -12.92 20.57 17.52
CA ARG A 114 -12.26 21.78 18.02
C ARG A 114 -10.97 22.09 17.24
N ILE A 115 -10.08 21.11 17.10
CA ILE A 115 -8.80 21.26 16.39
C ILE A 115 -9.03 21.67 14.93
N VAL A 116 -10.00 21.04 14.24
CA VAL A 116 -10.32 21.37 12.85
C VAL A 116 -10.85 22.81 12.71
N ARG A 117 -11.70 23.26 13.64
CA ARG A 117 -12.20 24.65 13.65
C ARG A 117 -11.09 25.66 13.89
N GLU A 118 -10.20 25.37 14.83
CA GLU A 118 -9.03 26.22 15.13
C GLU A 118 -8.10 26.32 13.94
N PHE A 119 -7.82 25.19 13.28
CA PHE A 119 -7.00 25.16 12.06
C PHE A 119 -7.63 25.96 10.91
N ARG A 120 -8.95 25.83 10.69
CA ARG A 120 -9.68 26.62 9.69
C ARG A 120 -9.59 28.12 9.96
N ARG A 121 -9.64 28.53 11.24
CA ARG A 121 -9.46 29.93 11.64
C ARG A 121 -8.05 30.42 11.33
N LEU A 122 -7.02 29.67 11.71
CA LEU A 122 -5.61 30.01 11.44
C LEU A 122 -5.34 30.18 9.94
N LEU A 123 -5.86 29.28 9.10
CA LEU A 123 -5.73 29.39 7.64
C LEU A 123 -6.43 30.64 7.08
N SER A 124 -7.56 31.05 7.68
CA SER A 124 -8.29 32.24 7.25
C SER A 124 -7.55 33.53 7.66
N ASP A 125 -6.95 33.57 8.85
CA ASP A 125 -6.20 34.72 9.38
C ASP A 125 -4.91 35.00 8.58
N ILE A 126 -4.21 33.95 8.11
CA ILE A 126 -3.00 34.09 7.27
C ILE A 126 -3.28 34.85 5.95
N ARG A 127 -4.51 34.78 5.44
CA ARG A 127 -4.91 35.46 4.21
C ARG A 127 -5.44 36.87 4.45
N GLY A 128 -5.93 37.17 5.66
CA GLY A 128 -6.43 38.49 6.06
C GLY A 128 -5.33 39.51 6.41
N SER A 129 -4.09 39.08 6.64
CA SER A 129 -2.95 39.96 6.93
C SER A 129 -2.16 40.40 5.69
N ARG A 130 -2.76 40.35 4.50
CA ARG A 130 -2.24 41.00 3.27
C ARG A 130 -3.20 42.09 2.82
N ASP A 131 -3.27 43.14 3.63
CA ASP A 131 -3.59 44.51 3.18
C ASP A 131 -2.41 45.41 3.59
#